data_AF-A0A6B2KPE9-F1
#
_entry.id   AF-A0A6B2KPE9-F1
#
_cell.length_a   1.000
_cell.length_b   1.000
_cell.length_c   1.000
_cell.angle_alpha   90.00
_cell.angle_beta   90.00
_cell.angle_gamma   90.00
#
_symmetry.space_group_name_H-M   'P 1'
#
loop_
_entity.id
_entity.type
_entity.pdbx_description
1 polymer ?
#
loop_
_entity_poly.entity_id
_entity_poly.type
_entity_poly.pdbx_seq_one_letter_code
_entity_poly.pdbx_strand_id
1 'polypeptide(L)' 'MLGSDWFFLAAGFADLEQLNETLFDVAAWWQIDPYVLAGRSLDHLIEMRDQALRINKIRLEAADG' A
#
# COMPACT_ATOMS: atom_id res chain seq x y z
N MET A 1 14.17 -1.01 21.16
CA MET A 1 14.75 -1.95 20.19
C MET A 1 14.63 -1.29 18.83
N LEU A 2 15.73 -0.83 18.23
CA LEU A 2 15.73 -0.13 16.93
C LEU A 2 16.00 -1.07 15.74
N GLY A 3 16.18 -2.37 15.99
CA GLY A 3 16.68 -3.32 15.00
C GLY A 3 15.61 -3.89 14.06
N SER A 4 14.36 -4.04 14.53
CA SER A 4 13.25 -4.58 13.73
C SER A 4 12.64 -3.53 12.80
N ASP A 5 12.60 -2.28 13.25
CA ASP A 5 11.79 -1.24 12.61
C ASP A 5 12.49 -0.67 11.37
N TRP A 6 13.82 -0.80 11.31
CA TRP A 6 14.62 -0.36 10.16
C TRP A 6 14.21 -1.04 8.84
N PHE A 7 13.79 -2.31 8.88
CA PHE A 7 13.31 -3.01 7.70
C PHE A 7 12.06 -2.35 7.11
N PHE A 8 11.09 -2.01 7.97
CA PHE A 8 9.85 -1.36 7.55
C PHE A 8 10.14 0.04 7.02
N LEU A 9 10.96 0.81 7.74
CA LEU A 9 11.33 2.17 7.35
C LEU A 9 12.03 2.21 5.99
N ALA A 10 12.93 1.27 5.72
CA ALA A 10 13.59 1.16 4.42
C ALA A 10 12.62 0.88 3.26
N ALA A 11 11.49 0.23 3.54
CA ALA A 11 10.41 -0.02 2.60
C ALA A 11 9.34 1.08 2.56
N GLY A 12 9.51 2.16 3.34
CA GLY A 12 8.55 3.27 3.40
C GLY A 12 7.35 3.02 4.33
N PHE A 13 7.48 2.10 5.29
CA PHE A 13 6.48 1.81 6.32
C PHE A 13 7.05 2.13 7.71
N ALA A 14 6.22 2.61 8.63
CA ALA A 14 6.62 2.92 10.01
C ALA A 14 6.92 1.64 10.80
N ASP A 15 6.08 0.63 10.63
CA ASP A 15 6.13 -0.65 11.33
C ASP A 15 5.34 -1.73 10.56
N LEU A 16 5.23 -2.92 11.16
CA LEU A 16 4.45 -4.04 10.63
C LEU A 16 2.95 -3.74 10.55
N GLU A 17 2.43 -2.94 11.47
CA GLU A 17 1.00 -2.60 11.52
C GLU A 17 0.64 -1.77 10.30
N GLN A 18 1.39 -0.70 10.01
CA GLN A 18 1.18 0.12 8.82
C GLN A 18 1.34 -0.67 7.53
N LEU A 19 2.29 -1.62 7.47
CA LEU A 19 2.45 -2.50 6.33
C LEU A 19 1.18 -3.36 6.11
N ASN A 20 0.65 -3.96 7.19
CA ASN A 20 -0.56 -4.76 7.12
C ASN A 20 -1.78 -3.92 6.73
N GLU A 21 -1.98 -2.76 7.33
CA GLU A 21 -3.07 -1.85 6.95
C GLU A 21 -3.01 -1.52 5.46
N THR A 22 -1.83 -1.13 4.98
CA THR A 22 -1.63 -0.82 3.55
C THR A 22 -1.95 -2.03 2.66
N LEU A 23 -1.52 -3.23 3.05
CA LEU A 23 -1.83 -4.47 2.32
C LEU A 23 -3.34 -4.67 2.17
N PHE A 24 -4.09 -4.55 3.26
CA PHE A 24 -5.54 -4.75 3.26
C PHE A 24 -6.29 -3.64 2.50
N ASP A 25 -5.86 -2.39 2.64
CA ASP A 25 -6.45 -1.26 1.91
C ASP A 25 -6.25 -1.38 0.40
N VAL A 26 -5.03 -1.74 -0.03
CA VAL A 26 -4.71 -1.98 -1.44
C VAL A 26 -5.51 -3.17 -1.96
N ALA A 27 -5.59 -4.26 -1.19
CA ALA A 27 -6.37 -5.43 -1.56
C ALA A 27 -7.86 -5.08 -1.75
N ALA A 28 -8.43 -4.31 -0.83
CA ALA A 28 -9.81 -3.84 -0.90
C ALA A 28 -10.05 -2.92 -2.11
N TRP A 29 -9.15 -1.96 -2.37
CA TRP A 29 -9.23 -1.05 -3.51
C TRP A 29 -9.27 -1.79 -4.85
N TRP A 30 -8.39 -2.77 -5.01
CA TRP A 30 -8.28 -3.58 -6.23
C TRP A 30 -9.22 -4.78 -6.27
N GLN A 31 -10.02 -4.99 -5.22
CA GLN A 31 -10.94 -6.13 -5.09
C GLN A 31 -10.25 -7.50 -5.24
N ILE A 32 -9.06 -7.63 -4.64
CA ILE A 32 -8.29 -8.87 -4.61
C ILE A 32 -8.19 -9.42 -3.19
N ASP A 33 -7.97 -10.73 -3.06
CA ASP A 33 -7.72 -11.36 -1.76
C ASP A 33 -6.39 -10.82 -1.16
N PRO A 34 -6.40 -10.26 0.07
CA PRO A 34 -5.20 -9.74 0.71
C PRO A 34 -4.12 -10.80 0.90
N TYR A 35 -4.48 -12.08 1.07
CA TYR A 35 -3.49 -13.15 1.21
C TYR A 35 -2.80 -13.51 -0.11
N VAL A 36 -3.47 -13.26 -1.25
CA VAL A 36 -2.84 -13.36 -2.57
C VAL A 36 -1.83 -12.23 -2.77
N LEU A 37 -2.16 -11.01 -2.32
CA LEU A 37 -1.26 -9.87 -2.37
C LEU A 37 -0.08 -10.03 -1.40
N ALA A 38 -0.31 -10.62 -0.22
CA ALA A 38 0.72 -10.94 0.77
C ALA A 38 1.79 -11.92 0.22
N GLY A 39 1.43 -12.73 -0.78
CA GLY A 39 2.36 -13.60 -1.49
C GLY A 39 3.22 -12.91 -2.55
N ARG A 40 3.07 -11.60 -2.76
CA ARG A 40 3.84 -10.82 -3.74
C ARG A 40 5.02 -10.10 -3.08
N SER A 41 5.92 -9.58 -3.92
CA SER A 41 7.01 -8.73 -3.44
C SER A 41 6.48 -7.40 -2.89
N LEU A 42 7.22 -6.82 -1.95
CA LEU A 42 6.86 -5.53 -1.35
C LEU A 42 6.79 -4.40 -2.39
N ASP A 43 7.65 -4.44 -3.40
CA ASP A 43 7.61 -3.50 -4.54
C ASP A 43 6.27 -3.53 -5.28
N HIS A 44 5.65 -4.72 -5.42
CA HIS A 44 4.32 -4.81 -6.04
C HIS A 44 3.25 -4.12 -5.19
N LEU A 45 3.29 -4.29 -3.86
CA LEU A 45 2.35 -3.62 -2.96
C LEU A 45 2.49 -2.10 -3.06
N ILE A 46 3.73 -1.59 -3.06
CA ILE A 46 4.03 -0.16 -3.16
C ILE A 46 3.53 0.40 -4.50
N GLU A 47 3.84 -0.26 -5.62
CA GLU A 47 3.38 0.16 -6.95
C GLU A 47 1.85 0.18 -7.04
N MET A 48 1.17 -0.85 -6.53
CA MET A 48 -0.29 -0.93 -6.54
C MET A 48 -0.95 0.16 -5.68
N ARG A 49 -0.33 0.50 -4.53
CA ARG A 49 -0.75 1.63 -3.69
C ARG A 49 -0.61 2.95 -4.44
N ASP A 50 0.55 3.20 -5.04
CA ASP A 50 0.85 4.47 -5.69
C ASP A 50 -0.02 4.68 -6.95
N GLN A 51 -0.35 3.61 -7.66
CA GLN A 51 -1.35 3.63 -8.74
C GLN A 51 -2.75 3.98 -8.22
N ALA A 52 -3.19 3.37 -7.11
CA ALA A 52 -4.49 3.67 -6.51
C ALA A 52 -4.59 5.14 -6.09
N LEU A 53 -3.55 5.68 -5.45
CA LEU A 53 -3.48 7.09 -5.06
C LEU A 53 -3.53 8.02 -6.29
N ARG A 54 -2.80 7.67 -7.36
CA ARG A 54 -2.82 8.45 -8.61
C ARG A 54 -4.21 8.48 -9.25
N ILE A 55 -4.90 7.33 -9.31
CA ILE A 55 -6.26 7.24 -9.85
C ILE A 55 -7.22 8.07 -9.00
N ASN A 56 -7.12 7.98 -7.67
CA ASN A 56 -7.95 8.79 -6.77
C ASN A 56 -7.76 10.28 -6.97
N LYS A 57 -6.51 10.72 -7.10
CA LYS A 57 -6.21 12.13 -7.40
C LYS A 57 -6.88 12.59 -8.69
N ILE A 58 -6.75 11.82 -9.77
CA ILE A 58 -7.39 12.13 -11.07
C ILE A 58 -8.92 12.21 -10.93
N ARG A 59 -9.53 11.31 -10.15
CA ARG A 59 -10.99 11.30 -9.93
C ARG A 59 -11.48 12.51 -9.15
N LEU A 60 -10.72 12.95 -8.13
CA LEU A 60 -11.04 14.15 -7.36
C LEU A 60 -10.92 15.40 -8.23
N GLU A 61 -9.82 15.53 -8.98
CA GLU A 61 -9.62 16.65 -9.91
C GLU A 61 -10.72 16.72 -10.98
N ALA A 62 -11.24 15.58 -11.44
CA ALA A 62 -12.35 15.52 -12.39
C ALA A 62 -13.73 15.79 -11.76
N ALA A 63 -13.88 15.65 -10.44
CA ALA A 63 -15.13 15.94 -9.74
C ALA A 63 -15.25 17.42 -9.35
N ASP A 64 -14.12 18.12 -9.21
CA ASP A 64 -14.03 19.53 -8.85
C ASP A 64 -14.09 20.50 -10.06
N GLY A 65 -14.09 19.97 -11.30
CA GLY A 65 -14.11 20.74 -12.55
C GLY A 65 -15.40 20.59 -13.35
#